data_AF-A0A7R7CF63-F1
#
_entry.id   AF-A0A7R7CF63-F1
#
_cell.length_a   1.000
_cell.length_b   1.000
_cell.length_c   1.000
_cell.angle_alpha   90.00
_cell.angle_beta   90.00
_cell.angle_gamma   90.00
#
_symmetry.space_group_name_H-M   'P 1'
#
loop_
_entity.id
_entity.type
_entity.pdbx_description
1 polymer ?
#
loop_
_entity_poly.entity_id
_entity_poly.type
_entity_poly.pdbx_seq_one_letter_code
_entity_poly.pdbx_strand_id
1 'polypeptide(L)'
;MTAADAAAEALGVRIGMPAAKAQALVAGLVIRDADPAGDAAALERLALWILQRVAPIVAADHPDGIVIDSAGADHLHGGEVAMLDGLVGRLAMSGVAARRHRRHLGRRSRPCPLYREAYLRRANGPQFLRHRILAC
;
A
#
# COMPACT_ATOMS: atom_id res chain seq x y z
N MET A 1 14.00 -5.57 -12.61
CA MET A 1 13.30 -4.37 -12.12
C MET A 1 12.20 -4.84 -11.20
N THR A 2 12.28 -4.52 -9.92
CA THR A 2 11.29 -4.92 -8.90
C THR A 2 10.20 -3.86 -8.72
N ALA A 3 10.52 -2.60 -8.98
CA ALA A 3 9.61 -1.47 -9.06
C ALA A 3 10.13 -0.47 -10.12
N ALA A 4 9.25 0.43 -10.55
CA ALA A 4 9.57 1.57 -11.41
C ALA A 4 8.71 2.77 -10.98
N ASP A 5 9.18 3.99 -11.18
CA ASP A 5 8.33 5.18 -11.01
C ASP A 5 7.50 5.45 -12.28
N ALA A 6 6.55 6.37 -12.18
CA ALA A 6 5.66 6.71 -13.28
C ALA A 6 6.40 7.24 -14.52
N ALA A 7 7.54 7.93 -14.35
CA ALA A 7 8.31 8.47 -15.47
C ALA A 7 9.03 7.34 -16.22
N ALA A 8 9.67 6.42 -15.50
CA ALA A 8 10.29 5.23 -16.07
C ALA A 8 9.25 4.33 -16.76
N GLU A 9 8.07 4.15 -16.17
CA GLU A 9 6.98 3.41 -16.78
C GLU A 9 6.46 4.06 -18.07
N ALA A 10 6.36 5.39 -18.12
CA ALA A 10 5.97 6.12 -19.33
C ALA A 10 6.99 5.92 -20.47
N LEU A 11 8.26 5.71 -20.14
CA LEU A 11 9.34 5.42 -21.09
C LEU A 11 9.48 3.92 -21.43
N GLY A 12 8.54 3.09 -20.97
CA GLY A 12 8.46 1.67 -21.34
C GLY A 12 9.22 0.72 -20.41
N VAL A 13 9.79 1.20 -19.30
CA VAL A 13 10.31 0.32 -18.25
C VAL A 13 9.15 -0.44 -17.61
N ARG A 14 9.36 -1.73 -17.31
CA ARG A 14 8.34 -2.61 -16.73
C ARG A 14 8.95 -3.42 -15.58
N ILE A 15 8.12 -3.73 -14.58
CA ILE A 15 8.48 -4.68 -13.53
C ILE A 15 8.78 -6.05 -14.17
N GLY A 16 9.78 -6.76 -13.64
CA GLY A 16 10.32 -8.01 -14.20
C GLY A 16 11.38 -7.81 -15.29
N MET A 17 11.55 -6.60 -15.83
CA MET A 17 12.57 -6.32 -16.86
C MET A 17 14.00 -6.45 -16.29
N PRO A 18 14.97 -7.07 -17.00
CA PRO A 18 16.38 -7.04 -16.59
C PRO A 18 16.94 -5.62 -16.51
N ALA A 19 17.82 -5.33 -15.55
CA ALA A 19 18.40 -3.99 -15.36
C ALA A 19 19.11 -3.46 -16.61
N ALA A 20 19.95 -4.30 -17.23
CA ALA A 20 20.66 -3.95 -18.46
C ALA A 20 19.70 -3.58 -19.61
N LYS A 21 18.57 -4.30 -19.72
CA LYS A 21 17.55 -3.98 -20.73
C LYS A 21 16.86 -2.65 -20.44
N ALA A 22 16.56 -2.35 -19.18
CA ALA A 22 15.96 -1.07 -18.79
C ALA A 22 16.91 0.11 -19.09
N GLN A 23 18.21 -0.03 -18.81
CA GLN A 23 19.22 0.98 -19.12
C GLN A 23 19.42 1.19 -20.62
N ALA A 24 19.32 0.12 -21.43
CA ALA A 24 19.38 0.23 -22.87
C ALA A 24 18.16 0.96 -23.47
N LEU A 25 16.98 0.83 -22.84
CA LEU A 25 15.76 1.53 -23.27
C LEU A 25 15.77 3.02 -22.88
N VAL A 26 16.29 3.35 -21.71
CA VAL A 26 16.28 4.70 -21.15
C VAL A 26 17.71 5.09 -20.78
N ALA A 27 18.36 5.86 -21.64
CA ALA A 27 19.66 6.43 -21.35
C ALA A 27 19.59 7.32 -20.10
N GLY A 28 20.53 7.14 -19.17
CA GLY A 28 20.54 7.87 -17.89
C GLY A 28 19.56 7.37 -16.84
N LEU A 29 18.94 6.19 -17.02
CA LEU A 29 18.08 5.58 -16.01
C LEU A 29 18.85 5.37 -14.69
N VAL A 30 18.37 6.02 -13.63
CA VAL A 30 18.90 5.83 -12.27
C VAL A 30 18.38 4.51 -11.73
N ILE A 31 19.28 3.56 -11.47
CA ILE A 31 18.95 2.29 -10.83
C ILE A 31 19.45 2.34 -9.39
N ARG A 32 18.61 1.88 -8.47
CA ARG A 32 18.94 1.71 -7.05
C ARG A 32 18.66 0.28 -6.66
N ASP A 33 19.52 -0.27 -5.80
CA ASP A 33 19.28 -1.57 -5.22
C ASP A 33 18.03 -1.53 -4.33
N ALA A 34 17.25 -2.60 -4.37
CA ALA A 34 16.10 -2.74 -3.48
C ALA A 34 16.60 -2.92 -2.04
N ASP A 35 15.95 -2.25 -1.10
CA ASP A 35 16.14 -2.43 0.34
C ASP A 35 14.82 -2.93 0.97
N PRO A 36 14.51 -4.23 0.88
CA PRO A 36 13.26 -4.78 1.40
C PRO A 36 13.08 -4.56 2.91
N ALA A 37 14.17 -4.52 3.67
CA ALA A 37 14.13 -4.30 5.11
C ALA A 37 13.79 -2.83 5.42
N GLY A 38 14.39 -1.89 4.71
CA GLY A 38 14.06 -0.47 4.79
C GLY A 38 12.63 -0.17 4.35
N ASP A 39 12.16 -0.80 3.28
CA ASP A 39 10.77 -0.69 2.79
C ASP A 39 9.77 -1.22 3.83
N ALA A 40 10.02 -2.40 4.40
CA ALA A 40 9.19 -2.96 5.46
C ALA A 40 9.14 -2.04 6.69
N ALA A 41 10.30 -1.55 7.16
CA ALA A 41 10.36 -0.63 8.29
C ALA A 41 9.65 0.70 8.00
N ALA A 42 9.69 1.19 6.76
CA ALA A 42 8.95 2.38 6.35
C ALA A 42 7.43 2.15 6.36
N LEU A 43 6.99 0.97 5.92
CA LEU A 43 5.58 0.57 5.95
C LEU A 43 5.04 0.49 7.39
N GLU A 44 5.82 -0.08 8.31
CA GLU A 44 5.48 -0.13 9.74
C GLU A 44 5.35 1.28 10.35
N ARG A 45 6.30 2.18 10.06
CA ARG A 45 6.21 3.58 10.51
C ARG A 45 4.97 4.28 9.94
N LEU A 46 4.60 3.97 8.70
CA LEU A 46 3.40 4.52 8.08
C LEU A 46 2.12 3.99 8.77
N ALA A 47 2.06 2.69 9.06
CA ALA A 47 0.94 2.11 9.80
C ALA A 47 0.76 2.77 11.18
N LEU A 48 1.85 2.96 11.92
CA LEU A 48 1.83 3.67 13.21
C LEU A 48 1.36 5.13 13.08
N TRP A 49 1.78 5.84 12.04
CA TRP A 49 1.34 7.21 11.82
C TRP A 49 -0.17 7.31 11.54
N ILE A 50 -0.72 6.37 10.77
CA ILE A 50 -2.15 6.28 10.49
C ILE A 50 -2.92 5.90 11.76
N LEU A 51 -2.42 4.92 12.53
CA LEU A 51 -3.00 4.50 13.81
C LEU A 51 -3.19 5.68 14.78
N GLN A 52 -2.18 6.55 14.86
CA GLN A 52 -2.20 7.71 15.77
C GLN A 52 -3.16 8.84 15.33
N ARG A 53 -3.63 8.85 14.08
CA ARG A 53 -4.27 10.05 13.49
C ARG A 53 -5.60 9.81 12.77
N VAL A 54 -5.86 8.58 12.36
CA VAL A 54 -6.93 8.30 11.39
C VAL A 54 -7.88 7.23 11.91
N ALA A 55 -7.37 6.11 12.41
CA ALA A 55 -8.20 4.98 12.82
C ALA A 55 -7.65 4.30 14.06
N PRO A 56 -8.52 3.74 14.93
CA PRO A 56 -8.09 3.09 16.16
C PRO A 56 -7.33 1.77 15.92
N ILE A 57 -7.45 1.16 14.73
CA ILE A 57 -6.85 -0.14 14.43
C ILE A 57 -6.30 -0.13 13.02
N VAL A 58 -4.98 -0.28 12.94
CA VAL A 58 -4.20 -0.23 11.69
C VAL A 58 -3.05 -1.22 11.79
N ALA A 59 -2.78 -1.95 10.70
CA ALA A 59 -1.64 -2.85 10.60
C ALA A 59 -0.97 -2.74 9.23
N ALA A 60 0.35 -2.92 9.18
CA ALA A 60 1.07 -3.15 7.94
C ALA A 60 0.67 -4.51 7.35
N ASP A 61 0.36 -4.55 6.06
CA ASP A 61 0.14 -5.76 5.28
C ASP A 61 1.23 -5.85 4.21
N HIS A 62 2.33 -6.49 4.57
CA HIS A 62 3.52 -6.60 3.75
C HIS A 62 3.22 -7.22 2.36
N PRO A 63 3.93 -6.81 1.30
CA PRO A 63 5.10 -5.92 1.32
C PRO A 63 4.78 -4.42 1.12
N ASP A 64 3.55 -4.06 0.77
CA ASP A 64 3.21 -2.71 0.29
C ASP A 64 1.77 -2.26 0.61
N GLY A 65 1.10 -2.96 1.54
CA GLY A 65 -0.27 -2.75 1.95
C GLY A 65 -0.43 -2.25 3.39
N ILE A 66 -1.56 -1.65 3.67
CA ILE A 66 -2.01 -1.28 5.02
C ILE A 66 -3.47 -1.68 5.16
N VAL A 67 -3.78 -2.37 6.25
CA VAL A 67 -5.15 -2.70 6.67
C VAL A 67 -5.58 -1.71 7.72
N ILE A 68 -6.78 -1.14 7.53
CA ILE A 68 -7.38 -0.17 8.43
C ILE A 68 -8.76 -0.70 8.82
N ASP A 69 -9.03 -0.80 10.11
CA ASP A 69 -10.43 -0.89 10.55
C ASP A 69 -11.04 0.50 10.54
N SER A 70 -12.04 0.68 9.70
CA SER A 70 -12.76 1.95 9.61
C SER A 70 -13.92 2.02 10.61
N ALA A 71 -14.28 0.89 11.25
CA ALA A 71 -15.46 0.79 12.09
C ALA A 71 -15.42 1.84 13.21
N GLY A 72 -16.41 2.73 13.20
CA GLY A 72 -16.55 3.76 14.22
C GLY A 72 -15.54 4.91 14.10
N ALA A 73 -14.52 4.86 13.24
CA ALA A 73 -13.72 6.04 12.91
C ALA A 73 -14.31 6.80 11.71
N ASP A 74 -14.87 6.05 10.75
CA ASP A 74 -15.41 6.55 9.50
C ASP A 74 -16.40 7.71 9.67
N HIS A 75 -17.29 7.66 10.66
CA HIS A 75 -18.28 8.72 10.89
C HIS A 75 -17.66 10.07 11.26
N LEU A 76 -16.47 10.10 11.88
CA LEU A 76 -15.71 11.34 12.17
C LEU A 76 -15.18 11.99 10.89
N HIS A 77 -15.11 11.22 9.81
CA HIS A 77 -14.58 11.64 8.52
C HIS A 77 -15.65 11.78 7.44
N GLY A 78 -16.95 11.67 7.79
CA GLY A 78 -18.05 11.73 6.82
C GLY A 78 -18.30 10.41 6.08
N GLY A 79 -17.83 9.28 6.64
CA GLY A 79 -17.98 7.94 6.11
C GLY A 79 -16.67 7.36 5.55
N GLU A 80 -16.69 6.04 5.31
CA GLU A 80 -15.51 5.24 4.95
C GLU A 80 -14.80 5.78 3.69
N VAL A 81 -15.58 6.17 2.67
CA VAL A 81 -15.01 6.67 1.41
C VAL A 81 -14.28 8.00 1.62
N ALA A 82 -14.90 8.94 2.32
CA ALA A 82 -14.31 10.25 2.60
C ALA A 82 -13.06 10.15 3.49
N MET A 83 -13.08 9.24 4.47
CA MET A 83 -11.91 8.90 5.29
C MET A 83 -10.73 8.44 4.44
N LEU A 84 -10.96 7.47 3.54
CA LEU A 84 -9.91 6.90 2.70
C LEU A 84 -9.41 7.87 1.64
N ASP A 85 -10.30 8.62 1.00
CA ASP A 85 -9.91 9.61 -0.01
C ASP A 85 -9.08 10.74 0.65
N GLY A 86 -9.47 11.19 1.84
CA GLY A 86 -8.69 12.15 2.62
C GLY A 86 -7.32 11.61 3.05
N LEU A 87 -7.23 10.32 3.39
CA LEU A 87 -5.96 9.67 3.69
C LEU A 87 -5.07 9.54 2.45
N VAL A 88 -5.61 9.09 1.31
CA VAL A 88 -4.88 9.04 0.03
C VAL A 88 -4.37 10.42 -0.36
N GLY A 89 -5.19 11.46 -0.20
CA GLY A 89 -4.79 12.85 -0.45
C GLY A 89 -3.62 13.29 0.44
N ARG A 90 -3.65 12.98 1.73
CA ARG A 90 -2.53 13.27 2.66
C ARG A 90 -1.25 12.53 2.28
N LEU A 91 -1.35 11.27 1.86
CA LEU A 91 -0.19 10.50 1.41
C LEU A 91 0.40 11.08 0.13
N ALA A 92 -0.45 11.48 -0.82
CA ALA A 92 -0.02 12.13 -2.05
C ALA A 92 0.73 13.45 -1.79
N MET A 93 0.25 14.25 -0.82
CA MET A 93 0.95 15.46 -0.36
C MET A 93 2.34 15.19 0.22
N SER A 94 2.56 13.99 0.80
CA SER A 94 3.88 13.52 1.26
C SER A 94 4.70 12.79 0.20
N GLY A 95 4.27 12.79 -1.07
CA GLY A 95 4.95 12.10 -2.17
C GLY A 95 4.74 10.58 -2.20
N VAL A 96 3.76 10.06 -1.45
CA VAL A 96 3.46 8.63 -1.38
C VAL A 96 2.18 8.35 -2.16
N ALA A 97 2.31 7.71 -3.33
CA ALA A 97 1.16 7.27 -4.11
C ALA A 97 0.52 6.02 -3.48
N ALA A 98 -0.75 6.15 -3.09
CA ALA A 98 -1.55 5.07 -2.52
C ALA A 98 -2.86 4.90 -3.29
N ARG A 99 -3.36 3.67 -3.36
CA ARG A 99 -4.67 3.32 -3.89
C ARG A 99 -5.49 2.64 -2.81
N ARG A 100 -6.75 3.04 -2.68
CA ARG A 100 -7.71 2.31 -1.86
C ARG A 100 -8.20 1.06 -2.58
N HIS A 101 -8.29 -0.03 -1.86
CA HIS A 101 -8.91 -1.27 -2.32
C HIS A 101 -10.01 -1.66 -1.33
N ARG A 102 -11.13 -2.17 -1.81
CA ARG A 102 -12.16 -2.75 -0.95
C ARG A 102 -12.13 -4.25 -1.11
N ARG A 103 -11.72 -4.97 -0.07
CA ARG A 103 -11.77 -6.43 -0.09
C ARG A 103 -13.10 -6.88 0.48
N HIS A 104 -13.99 -7.40 -0.35
CA HIS A 104 -15.12 -8.17 0.15
C HIS A 104 -14.60 -9.54 0.65
N LEU A 105 -14.51 -9.71 1.96
CA LEU A 105 -14.26 -11.01 2.59
C LEU A 105 -15.50 -11.91 2.37
N GLY A 106 -15.53 -12.61 1.24
CA GLY A 106 -16.57 -13.59 0.94
C GLY A 106 -16.51 -14.78 1.92
N ARG A 107 -17.47 -14.84 2.86
CA ARG A 107 -18.11 -16.00 3.53
C ARG A 107 -17.33 -17.28 3.93
N ARG A 108 -16.01 -17.40 3.73
CA ARG A 108 -15.25 -18.65 4.00
C ARG A 108 -14.09 -18.52 5.00
N SER A 109 -13.79 -17.32 5.47
CA SER A 109 -13.03 -17.13 6.71
C SER A 109 -14.04 -16.94 7.84
N ARG A 110 -13.94 -17.72 8.92
CA ARG A 110 -14.75 -17.52 10.13
C ARG A 110 -14.70 -16.02 10.49
N PRO A 111 -15.84 -15.32 10.58
CA PRO A 111 -15.83 -13.89 10.88
C PRO A 111 -15.33 -13.71 12.30
N CYS A 112 -14.22 -12.97 12.48
CA CYS A 112 -14.02 -12.26 13.74
C CYS A 112 -15.15 -11.20 13.81
N PRO A 113 -15.96 -11.13 14.87
CA PRO A 113 -17.25 -10.44 14.84
C PRO A 113 -17.18 -8.91 14.80
N LEU A 114 -16.00 -8.30 14.62
CA LEU A 114 -15.73 -6.93 15.04
C LEU A 114 -15.35 -5.93 13.93
N TYR A 115 -15.03 -6.34 12.70
CA TYR A 115 -14.27 -5.48 11.78
C TYR A 115 -14.97 -5.12 10.47
N ARG A 116 -14.97 -3.82 10.12
CA ARG A 116 -15.35 -3.28 8.81
C ARG A 116 -14.11 -2.64 8.17
N GLU A 117 -13.39 -3.45 7.38
CA GLU A 117 -12.04 -3.14 6.91
C GLU A 117 -11.99 -2.31 5.62
N ALA A 118 -11.06 -1.35 5.60
CA ALA A 118 -10.63 -0.60 4.44
C ALA A 118 -9.12 -0.80 4.19
N TYR A 119 -8.70 -0.81 2.91
CA TYR A 119 -7.35 -1.22 2.53
C TYR A 119 -6.66 -0.15 1.69
N LEU A 120 -5.37 0.10 1.96
CA LEU A 120 -4.51 0.95 1.13
C LEU A 120 -3.32 0.15 0.59
N ARG A 121 -3.01 0.29 -0.69
CA ARG A 121 -1.83 -0.31 -1.33
C ARG A 121 -1.00 0.75 -2.04
N ARG A 122 0.33 0.64 -2.04
CA ARG A 122 1.19 1.52 -2.83
C ARG A 122 0.92 1.35 -4.33
N ALA A 123 1.04 2.43 -5.11
CA ALA A 123 0.70 2.39 -6.54
C ALA A 123 1.61 1.49 -7.40
N ASN A 124 2.87 1.21 -6.99
CA ASN A 124 3.87 0.54 -7.84
C ASN A 124 4.53 -0.72 -7.21
N GLY A 125 3.80 -1.50 -6.40
CA GLY A 125 4.31 -2.77 -5.85
C GLY A 125 3.84 -4.03 -6.63
N PRO A 126 4.68 -5.07 -6.76
CA PRO A 126 4.36 -6.30 -7.50
C PRO A 126 3.21 -7.08 -6.84
N GLN A 127 2.56 -7.92 -7.63
CA GLN A 127 1.32 -8.62 -7.27
C GLN A 127 1.59 -9.90 -6.45
N PHE A 128 0.70 -10.15 -5.48
CA PHE A 128 0.39 -11.41 -4.80
C PHE A 128 1.50 -12.19 -4.08
N LEU A 129 1.42 -12.21 -2.75
CA LEU A 129 1.75 -13.39 -1.96
C LEU A 129 0.56 -13.73 -1.05
N ARG A 130 -0.03 -14.90 -1.33
CA ARG A 130 -1.01 -15.57 -0.47
C ARG A 130 -0.30 -16.06 0.80
N HIS A 131 -0.10 -15.21 1.79
CA HIS A 131 0.13 -15.70 3.15
C HIS A 131 -0.75 -14.94 4.12
N ARG A 132 -1.67 -15.70 4.72
CA ARG A 132 -2.55 -15.29 5.81
C ARG A 132 -1.67 -14.83 6.97
N ILE A 133 -1.59 -13.52 7.20
CA ILE A 133 -1.31 -13.04 8.55
C ILE A 133 -2.64 -13.12 9.29
N LEU A 134 -2.89 -14.29 9.88
CA LEU A 134 -3.81 -14.44 10.99
C LEU A 134 -3.02 -13.98 12.22
N ALA A 135 -3.18 -12.72 12.60
CA ALA A 135 -2.95 -12.33 13.99
C ALA A 135 -4.25 -12.64 14.74
N CYS A 136 -4.20 -13.64 15.63
CA CYS A 136 -5.06 -13.70 16.81
C CYS A 136 -4.39 -12.88 17.91
#